data_AF-A0A920E437-F1
#
_entry.id   AF-A0A920E437-F1
#
_cell.length_a   1.000
_cell.length_b   1.000
_cell.length_c   1.000
_cell.angle_alpha   90.00
_cell.angle_beta   90.00
_cell.angle_gamma   90.00
#
_symmetry.space_group_name_H-M   'P 1'
#
loop_
_entity.id
_entity.type
_entity.pdbx_description
1 polymer ?
#
loop_
_entity_poly.entity_id
_entity_poly.type
_entity_poly.pdbx_seq_one_letter_code
_entity_poly.pdbx_strand_id
1 'polypeptide(L)'
;MKRKSLKIQVFFFGTHIIYSNKKITLDKKKYEYIKNIQFSNNFSELPRENEIIEKDEPICLVHCKSKKFKILRDKLKKISYKFIRNLELSDG
;
A
#
# COMPACT_ATOMS: atom_id res chain seq x y z
N MET A 1 -38.70 -23.10 14.50
CA MET A 1 -37.53 -22.80 13.61
C MET A 1 -36.97 -21.41 13.98
N LYS A 2 -35.84 -21.32 14.71
CA LYS A 2 -35.23 -20.01 15.05
C LYS A 2 -34.42 -19.50 13.85
N ARG A 3 -34.83 -18.38 13.24
CA ARG A 3 -34.03 -17.69 12.21
C ARG A 3 -32.75 -17.16 12.86
N LYS A 4 -31.59 -17.71 12.52
CA LYS A 4 -30.29 -17.12 12.86
C LYS A 4 -30.22 -15.76 12.15
N SER A 5 -30.16 -14.67 12.91
CA SER A 5 -29.89 -13.35 12.35
C SER A 5 -28.44 -13.30 11.86
N LEU A 6 -28.27 -13.07 10.55
CA LEU A 6 -26.96 -12.78 9.98
C LEU A 6 -26.52 -11.42 10.51
N LYS A 7 -25.57 -11.41 11.47
CA LYS A 7 -24.90 -10.17 11.87
C LYS A 7 -24.07 -9.68 10.67
N ILE A 8 -24.61 -8.73 9.92
CA ILE A 8 -23.88 -8.04 8.84
C ILE A 8 -22.68 -7.36 9.50
N GLN A 9 -21.49 -7.86 9.20
CA GLN A 9 -20.27 -7.34 9.78
C GLN A 9 -19.82 -6.15 8.94
N VAL A 10 -20.10 -4.94 9.43
CA VAL A 10 -19.73 -3.70 8.74
C VAL A 10 -18.21 -3.52 8.83
N PHE A 11 -17.56 -3.42 7.68
CA PHE A 11 -16.15 -3.08 7.56
C PHE A 11 -16.01 -1.61 7.17
N PHE A 12 -15.01 -0.96 7.73
CA PHE A 12 -14.47 0.28 7.20
C PHE A 12 -13.43 -0.07 6.14
N PHE A 13 -13.47 0.66 5.03
CA PHE A 13 -12.52 0.56 3.93
C PHE A 13 -11.76 1.89 3.84
N GLY A 14 -10.51 1.83 3.41
CA GLY A 14 -9.70 3.02 3.23
C GLY A 14 -8.63 2.82 2.18
N THR A 15 -8.38 3.88 1.43
CA THR A 15 -7.31 3.99 0.45
C THR A 15 -6.40 5.15 0.85
N HIS A 16 -5.10 5.00 0.65
CA HIS A 16 -4.13 6.07 0.85
C HIS A 16 -3.14 6.10 -0.31
N ILE A 17 -2.85 7.29 -0.81
CA ILE A 17 -1.80 7.52 -1.80
C ILE A 17 -0.46 7.55 -1.07
N ILE A 18 0.49 6.75 -1.54
CA ILE A 18 1.86 6.79 -1.05
C ILE A 18 2.62 7.77 -1.93
N TYR A 19 3.21 8.80 -1.33
CA TYR A 19 4.06 9.78 -2.00
C TYR A 19 5.54 9.49 -1.76
N SER A 20 6.37 9.85 -2.74
CA SER A 20 7.82 9.70 -2.63
C SER A 20 8.45 10.81 -1.78
N ASN A 21 9.38 10.46 -0.88
CA ASN A 21 10.09 11.47 -0.08
C ASN A 21 11.32 12.04 -0.79
N LYS A 22 11.76 11.39 -1.86
CA LYS A 22 12.93 11.74 -2.68
C LYS A 22 12.74 11.29 -4.12
N LYS A 23 13.66 11.64 -5.01
CA LYS A 23 13.70 11.03 -6.34
C LYS A 23 14.03 9.54 -6.22
N ILE A 24 13.25 8.69 -6.89
CA ILE A 24 13.44 7.24 -6.93
C ILE A 24 13.53 6.81 -8.39
N THR A 25 14.62 6.12 -8.74
CA THR A 25 14.70 5.35 -9.99
C THR A 25 14.39 3.90 -9.68
N LEU A 26 13.37 3.33 -10.32
CA LEU A 26 13.02 1.92 -10.16
C LEU A 26 13.95 1.01 -10.97
N ASP A 27 15.14 0.83 -10.42
CA ASP A 27 16.07 -0.20 -10.84
C ASP A 27 15.47 -1.61 -10.69
N LYS A 28 16.14 -2.60 -11.27
CA LYS A 28 15.70 -3.99 -11.26
C LYS A 28 15.43 -4.54 -9.85
N LYS A 29 16.22 -4.17 -8.84
CA LYS A 29 16.07 -4.66 -7.46
C LYS A 29 14.81 -4.07 -6.81
N LYS A 30 14.59 -2.76 -6.97
CA LYS A 30 13.38 -2.09 -6.51
C LYS A 30 12.14 -2.60 -7.25
N TYR A 31 12.24 -2.83 -8.56
CA TYR A 31 11.14 -3.37 -9.34
C TYR A 31 10.77 -4.80 -8.96
N GLU A 32 11.74 -5.67 -8.65
CA GLU A 32 11.45 -7.01 -8.11
C GLU A 32 10.69 -6.94 -6.78
N TYR A 33 10.97 -5.95 -5.92
CA TYR A 33 10.16 -5.71 -4.74
C TYR A 33 8.71 -5.35 -5.09
N ILE A 34 8.49 -4.43 -6.04
CA ILE A 34 7.17 -4.05 -6.54
C ILE A 34 6.42 -5.27 -7.12
N LYS A 35 7.11 -6.09 -7.91
CA LYS A 35 6.57 -7.31 -8.51
C LYS A 35 6.14 -8.33 -7.47
N ASN A 36 6.84 -8.43 -6.35
CA ASN A 36 6.46 -9.34 -5.26
C ASN A 36 5.20 -8.88 -4.51
N ILE A 37 4.98 -7.57 -4.37
CA ILE A 37 3.80 -7.04 -3.69
C ILE A 37 2.56 -6.94 -4.59
N GLN A 38 2.71 -6.96 -5.92
CA GLN A 38 1.59 -6.86 -6.87
C GLN A 38 0.55 -7.99 -6.68
N PHE A 39 1.00 -9.13 -6.14
CA PHE A 39 0.13 -10.27 -5.84
C PHE A 39 -0.74 -10.04 -4.59
N SER A 40 -0.53 -8.93 -3.87
CA SER A 40 -1.37 -8.50 -2.77
C SER A 40 -2.53 -7.65 -3.27
N ASN A 41 -3.75 -7.98 -2.83
CA ASN A 41 -4.93 -7.13 -3.03
C ASN A 41 -4.90 -5.80 -2.27
N ASN A 42 -3.78 -5.48 -1.60
CA ASN A 42 -3.62 -4.26 -0.82
C ASN A 42 -3.03 -3.10 -1.64
N PHE A 43 -2.61 -3.31 -2.90
CA PHE A 43 -2.00 -2.26 -3.70
C PHE A 43 -2.63 -2.15 -5.08
N SER A 44 -2.63 -0.94 -5.64
CA SER A 44 -2.94 -0.67 -7.05
C SER A 44 -2.10 0.51 -7.54
N GLU A 45 -2.14 0.76 -8.85
CA GLU A 45 -1.34 1.83 -9.49
C GLU A 45 0.15 1.71 -9.14
N LEU A 46 0.66 0.48 -9.13
CA LEU A 46 2.08 0.23 -8.88
C LEU A 46 2.92 0.75 -10.05
N PRO A 47 4.11 1.29 -9.76
CA PRO A 47 4.98 1.86 -10.78
C PRO A 47 5.66 0.78 -11.64
N ARG A 48 6.14 1.17 -12.81
CA ARG A 48 6.73 0.30 -13.83
C ARG A 48 8.24 0.20 -13.71
N GLU A 49 8.82 -0.80 -14.37
CA GLU A 49 10.28 -0.95 -14.46
C GLU A 49 10.89 0.29 -15.15
N ASN A 50 12.02 0.77 -14.62
CA ASN A 50 12.75 1.96 -15.09
C ASN A 50 11.98 3.30 -14.98
N GLU A 51 10.84 3.32 -14.29
CA GLU A 51 10.14 4.56 -14.00
C GLU A 51 10.96 5.42 -13.01
N ILE A 52 10.94 6.74 -13.24
CA ILE A 52 11.53 7.73 -12.36
C ILE A 52 10.38 8.45 -11.68
N ILE A 53 10.37 8.41 -10.36
CA ILE A 53 9.38 9.09 -9.53
C ILE A 53 10.10 10.23 -8.84
N GLU A 54 9.69 11.46 -9.11
CA GLU A 54 10.27 12.63 -8.48
C GLU A 54 9.79 12.77 -7.02
N LYS A 55 10.47 13.65 -6.27
CA LYS A 55 10.08 13.94 -4.90
C LYS A 55 8.64 14.50 -4.88
N ASP A 56 7.87 14.07 -3.88
CA ASP A 56 6.47 14.47 -3.66
C ASP A 56 5.50 13.99 -4.77
N GLU A 57 5.96 13.17 -5.71
CA GLU A 57 5.09 12.48 -6.68
C GLU A 57 4.45 11.22 -6.06
N PRO A 58 3.22 10.87 -6.50
CA PRO A 58 2.56 9.64 -6.07
C PRO A 58 3.30 8.41 -6.63
N ILE A 59 3.52 7.41 -5.77
CA ILE A 59 4.12 6.14 -6.15
C ILE A 59 3.04 5.11 -6.48
N CYS A 60 2.08 4.91 -5.58
CA CYS A 60 1.00 3.93 -5.72
C CYS A 60 -0.11 4.15 -4.69
N LEU A 61 -1.18 3.36 -4.80
CA LEU A 61 -2.27 3.31 -3.82
C LEU A 61 -2.12 2.10 -2.90
N VAL A 62 -2.41 2.30 -1.61
CA VAL A 62 -2.61 1.21 -0.64
C VAL A 62 -4.06 1.14 -0.19
N HIS A 63 -4.60 -0.07 -0.12
CA HIS A 63 -5.97 -0.38 0.27
C HIS A 63 -5.99 -1.25 1.53
N CYS A 64 -6.92 -0.95 2.43
CA CYS A 64 -7.14 -1.73 3.64
C CYS A 64 -8.61 -1.79 4.03
N LYS A 65 -8.94 -2.83 4.80
CA LYS A 65 -10.21 -2.91 5.53
C LYS A 65 -10.02 -3.29 6.99
N SER A 66 -10.93 -2.82 7.84
CA SER A 66 -10.94 -3.15 9.26
C SER A 66 -12.33 -3.00 9.86
N LYS A 67 -12.60 -3.69 10.97
CA LYS A 67 -13.85 -3.53 11.75
C LYS A 67 -13.86 -2.27 12.61
N LYS A 68 -12.71 -1.62 12.80
CA LYS A 68 -12.55 -0.39 13.58
C LYS A 68 -11.77 0.64 12.79
N PHE A 69 -12.27 1.87 12.74
CA PHE A 69 -11.66 2.97 12.00
C PHE A 69 -10.23 3.30 12.48
N LYS A 70 -9.98 3.34 13.80
CA LYS A 70 -8.62 3.56 14.35
C LYS A 70 -7.63 2.52 13.83
N ILE A 71 -8.01 1.24 13.85
CA ILE A 71 -7.18 0.13 13.35
C ILE A 71 -6.96 0.26 11.83
N LEU A 72 -7.97 0.70 11.07
CA LEU A 72 -7.81 0.95 9.63
C LEU A 72 -6.72 1.99 9.37
N ARG A 73 -6.77 3.13 10.07
CA ARG A 73 -5.79 4.22 9.94
C ARG A 73 -4.38 3.75 10.30
N ASP A 74 -4.24 3.02 11.41
CA ASP A 74 -2.94 2.48 11.84
C ASP A 74 -2.37 1.47 10.84
N LYS A 75 -3.24 0.63 10.24
CA LYS A 75 -2.85 -0.33 9.18
C LYS A 75 -2.33 0.39 7.93
N LEU A 76 -3.08 1.37 7.43
CA LEU A 76 -2.67 2.16 6.26
C LEU A 76 -1.29 2.78 6.50
N LYS A 77 -1.12 3.49 7.62
CA LYS A 77 0.16 4.12 7.99
C LYS A 77 1.31 3.11 8.08
N LYS A 78 1.08 1.96 8.72
CA LYS A 78 2.11 0.92 8.89
C LYS A 78 2.53 0.29 7.56
N ILE A 79 1.58 0.03 6.66
CA ILE A 79 1.88 -0.55 5.34
C ILE A 79 2.62 0.48 4.48
N SER A 80 2.14 1.73 4.43
CA SER A 80 2.80 2.81 3.69
C SER A 80 4.24 3.03 4.14
N TYR A 81 4.48 3.09 5.46
CA TYR A 81 5.82 3.21 6.02
C TYR A 81 6.73 2.04 5.62
N LYS A 82 6.23 0.80 5.71
CA LYS A 82 7.00 -0.39 5.32
C LYS A 82 7.33 -0.39 3.83
N PHE A 83 6.37 0.00 2.99
CA PHE A 83 6.55 0.09 1.55
C PHE A 83 7.64 1.09 1.18
N ILE A 84 7.52 2.33 1.66
CA ILE A 84 8.51 3.39 1.45
C ILE A 84 9.89 2.96 1.94
N ARG A 85 9.96 2.41 3.16
CA ARG A 85 11.23 1.98 3.75
C ARG A 85 11.95 0.94 2.89
N ASN A 86 11.22 -0.04 2.34
CA ASN A 86 11.82 -1.06 1.48
C ASN A 86 12.24 -0.50 0.11
N LEU A 87 11.48 0.47 -0.41
CA LEU A 87 11.74 1.08 -1.71
C LEU A 87 12.93 2.05 -1.66
N GLU A 88 13.01 2.88 -0.61
CA GLU A 88 13.98 3.97 -0.47
C GLU A 88 15.30 3.57 0.21
N LEU A 89 15.34 2.53 1.06
CA LEU A 89 16.59 2.06 1.71
C LEU A 89 17.42 1.13 0.83
N SER A 90 17.01 0.89 -0.42
CA SER A 90 17.76 0.07 -1.36
C SER A 90 18.97 0.79 -1.99
N ASP A 91 19.18 2.08 -1.66
CA ASP A 91 20.29 2.91 -2.17
C ASP A 91 21.58 2.80 -1.31
N GLY A 92 21.83 1.62 -0.74
CA GLY A 92 23.07 1.31 0.00
C GLY A 92 24.13 0.71 -0.89
#